data_AF-A0A0B2V012-F1
#
_entry.id   AF-A0A0B2V012-F1
#
_cell.length_a   1.000
_cell.length_b   1.000
_cell.length_c   1.000
_cell.angle_alpha   90.00
_cell.angle_beta   90.00
_cell.angle_gamma   90.00
#
_symmetry.space_group_name_H-M   'P 1'
#
loop_
_entity.id
_entity.type
_entity.pdbx_description
1 polymer ?
#
loop_
_entity_poly.entity_id
_entity_poly.type
_entity_poly.pdbx_seq_one_letter_code
_entity_poly.pdbx_strand_id
1 'polypeptide(L)'
;MYSHFWFDAPASRLATYYAKGGAPVYLYSFDHVSENFDYDRAFHGVDEIFLFDVEPRFLMKRRDRNWQLDRRLTEIFADLIINFAKTGIPTPESSGFAFNWTTMDVDRLNYLSITDSPEMEVGFRWQGHVFWNWYARHLDAVDVGNLQRIAQLDKQLGDYQLATWMLLFCALFFFAILVGLACYCTRKEADDEDL
;
A
#
# COMPACT_ATOMS: atom_id res chain seq x y z
N MET A 1 3.31 -0.56 -12.17
CA MET A 1 3.17 0.37 -11.03
C MET A 1 1.71 0.57 -10.64
N TYR A 2 0.86 1.11 -11.52
CA TYR A 2 -0.58 1.32 -11.22
C TYR A 2 -1.30 0.03 -10.79
N SER A 3 -1.20 -1.06 -11.57
CA SER A 3 -1.86 -2.32 -11.23
C SER A 3 -1.37 -2.92 -9.92
N HIS A 4 -0.06 -2.82 -9.65
CA HIS A 4 0.52 -3.33 -8.40
C HIS A 4 -0.09 -2.63 -7.17
N PHE A 5 -0.30 -1.31 -7.25
CA PHE A 5 -0.81 -0.53 -6.12
C PHE A 5 -2.31 -0.70 -5.92
N TRP A 6 -3.09 -0.64 -7.01
CA TRP A 6 -4.55 -0.63 -6.93
C TRP A 6 -5.20 -2.01 -6.85
N PHE A 7 -4.57 -3.04 -7.42
CA PHE A 7 -5.18 -4.37 -7.55
C PHE A 7 -4.32 -5.45 -6.90
N ASP A 8 -3.09 -5.65 -7.38
CA ASP A 8 -2.29 -6.82 -7.03
C ASP A 8 -1.94 -6.84 -5.52
N ALA A 9 -1.34 -5.75 -5.00
CA ALA A 9 -0.90 -5.68 -3.60
C ALA A 9 -2.05 -5.71 -2.58
N PRO A 10 -3.16 -4.98 -2.76
CA PRO A 10 -4.32 -5.11 -1.89
C PRO A 10 -4.92 -6.52 -1.90
N ALA A 11 -5.00 -7.16 -3.07
CA ALA A 11 -5.55 -8.52 -3.21
C ALA A 11 -4.69 -9.55 -2.44
N SER A 12 -3.37 -9.52 -2.60
CA SER A 12 -2.49 -10.45 -1.85
C SER A 12 -2.53 -10.22 -0.34
N ARG A 13 -2.64 -8.95 0.09
CA ARG A 13 -2.77 -8.61 1.52
C ARG A 13 -4.06 -9.18 2.10
N LEU A 14 -5.17 -9.04 1.37
CA LEU A 14 -6.46 -9.58 1.77
C LEU A 14 -6.45 -11.11 1.83
N ALA A 15 -5.90 -11.75 0.79
CA ALA A 15 -5.74 -13.20 0.73
C ALA A 15 -4.88 -13.73 1.89
N THR A 16 -3.76 -13.07 2.18
CA THR A 16 -2.89 -13.40 3.32
C THR A 16 -3.63 -13.29 4.65
N TYR A 17 -4.47 -12.26 4.82
CA TYR A 17 -5.27 -12.07 6.03
C TYR A 17 -6.24 -13.24 6.25
N TYR A 18 -6.99 -13.63 5.21
CA TYR A 18 -7.93 -14.76 5.31
C TYR A 18 -7.22 -16.11 5.51
N ALA A 19 -6.14 -16.35 4.79
CA ALA A 19 -5.37 -17.59 4.91
C ALA A 19 -4.77 -17.76 6.30
N LYS A 20 -4.22 -16.69 6.91
CA LYS A 20 -3.76 -16.69 8.30
C LYS A 20 -4.89 -16.91 9.32
N GLY A 21 -6.11 -16.53 8.95
CA GLY A 21 -7.32 -16.83 9.73
C GLY A 21 -7.81 -18.28 9.62
N GLY A 22 -7.12 -19.12 8.83
CA GLY A 22 -7.46 -20.53 8.63
C GLY A 22 -8.51 -20.78 7.54
N ALA A 23 -8.94 -19.75 6.81
CA ALA A 23 -9.86 -19.92 5.68
C ALA A 23 -9.11 -20.44 4.45
N PRO A 24 -9.68 -21.40 3.68
CA PRO A 24 -9.12 -21.79 2.39
C PRO A 24 -9.26 -20.64 1.40
N VAL A 25 -8.14 -20.16 0.86
CA VAL A 25 -8.08 -19.08 -0.14
C VAL A 25 -7.57 -19.66 -1.45
N TYR A 26 -8.28 -19.40 -2.54
CA TYR A 26 -7.86 -19.78 -3.90
C TYR A 26 -7.56 -18.50 -4.68
N LEU A 27 -6.29 -18.30 -5.02
CA LEU A 27 -5.85 -17.15 -5.81
C LEU A 27 -5.76 -17.52 -7.29
N TYR A 28 -6.04 -16.56 -8.16
CA TYR A 28 -5.77 -16.66 -9.59
C TYR A 28 -5.15 -15.37 -10.15
N SER A 29 -4.48 -15.50 -11.29
CA SER A 29 -4.21 -14.41 -12.23
C SER A 29 -4.91 -14.75 -13.53
N PHE A 30 -5.52 -13.75 -14.17
CA PHE A 30 -6.10 -13.93 -15.49
C PHE A 30 -5.06 -13.52 -16.54
N ASP A 31 -4.43 -14.53 -17.16
CA ASP A 31 -3.26 -14.32 -18.03
C ASP A 31 -3.56 -14.59 -19.51
N HIS A 32 -4.76 -15.07 -19.82
CA HIS A 32 -5.19 -15.28 -21.19
C HIS A 32 -5.23 -13.99 -22.01
N VAL A 33 -4.67 -14.05 -23.22
CA VAL A 33 -4.72 -12.98 -24.21
C VAL A 33 -5.46 -13.49 -25.43
N SER A 34 -6.68 -13.03 -25.62
CA SER A 34 -7.45 -13.36 -26.82
C SER A 34 -7.01 -12.51 -28.00
N GLU A 35 -6.84 -13.18 -29.15
CA GLU A 35 -6.57 -12.53 -30.43
C GLU A 35 -7.74 -11.66 -30.93
N ASN A 36 -8.92 -11.81 -30.32
CA ASN A 36 -10.08 -10.99 -30.63
C ASN A 36 -9.96 -9.58 -30.04
N PHE A 37 -9.01 -9.34 -29.12
CA PHE A 37 -8.69 -8.02 -28.60
C PHE A 37 -7.49 -7.41 -29.32
N ASP A 38 -7.48 -6.08 -29.46
CA ASP A 38 -6.34 -5.33 -30.01
C ASP A 38 -5.18 -5.15 -29.00
N TYR A 39 -5.28 -5.76 -27.83
CA TYR A 39 -4.28 -5.69 -26.77
C TYR A 39 -3.50 -6.99 -26.68
N ASP A 40 -2.19 -6.88 -26.53
CA ASP A 40 -1.24 -7.98 -26.36
C ASP A 40 -1.16 -8.49 -24.90
N ARG A 41 -2.15 -8.15 -24.09
CA ARG A 41 -2.17 -8.42 -22.64
C ARG A 41 -3.59 -8.42 -22.09
N ALA A 42 -3.80 -9.19 -21.02
CA ALA A 42 -5.00 -9.08 -20.22
C ALA A 42 -5.12 -7.65 -19.63
N PHE A 43 -6.34 -7.13 -19.64
CA PHE A 43 -6.68 -5.80 -19.11
C PHE A 43 -7.78 -5.91 -18.06
N HIS A 44 -8.01 -4.82 -17.33
CA HIS A 44 -8.96 -4.81 -16.22
C HIS A 44 -10.38 -5.17 -16.67
N GLY A 45 -10.99 -6.16 -16.01
CA GLY A 45 -12.35 -6.64 -16.30
C GLY A 45 -12.46 -7.59 -17.49
N VAL A 46 -11.34 -8.00 -18.10
CA VAL A 46 -11.37 -8.94 -19.25
C VAL A 46 -11.85 -10.33 -18.84
N ASP A 47 -11.56 -10.74 -17.60
CA ASP A 47 -11.98 -11.99 -16.98
C ASP A 47 -13.51 -12.12 -16.91
N GLU A 48 -14.22 -11.02 -16.66
CA GLU A 48 -15.69 -10.98 -16.64
C GLU A 48 -16.30 -11.33 -18.01
N ILE A 49 -15.63 -10.95 -19.11
CA ILE A 49 -16.10 -11.24 -20.47
C ILE A 49 -16.15 -12.75 -20.69
N PHE A 50 -15.10 -13.46 -20.26
CA PHE A 50 -15.02 -14.92 -20.36
C PHE A 50 -15.92 -15.62 -19.35
N LEU A 51 -15.98 -15.13 -18.11
CA LEU A 51 -16.81 -15.75 -17.07
C LEU A 51 -18.30 -15.76 -17.42
N PHE A 52 -18.80 -14.67 -18.02
CA PHE A 52 -20.22 -14.51 -18.34
C PHE A 52 -20.57 -14.84 -19.81
N ASP A 53 -19.62 -15.35 -20.59
CA ASP A 53 -19.78 -15.64 -22.03
C ASP A 53 -20.40 -14.45 -22.78
N VAL A 54 -19.98 -13.24 -22.40
CA VAL A 54 -20.49 -12.01 -23.02
C VAL A 54 -19.72 -11.81 -24.32
N GLU A 55 -20.43 -11.62 -25.43
CA GLU A 55 -19.82 -11.17 -26.69
C GLU A 55 -19.82 -9.63 -26.73
N PRO A 56 -18.70 -8.95 -26.42
CA PRO A 56 -18.66 -7.51 -26.49
C PRO A 56 -18.92 -7.03 -27.92
N ARG A 57 -19.80 -6.04 -28.06
CA ARG A 57 -20.17 -5.43 -29.36
C ARG A 57 -18.98 -4.80 -30.11
N PHE A 58 -17.83 -4.62 -29.46
CA PHE A 58 -16.60 -4.07 -30.01
C PHE A 58 -15.58 -5.13 -30.47
N LEU A 59 -15.92 -6.42 -30.43
CA LEU A 59 -15.10 -7.46 -31.06
C LEU A 59 -15.23 -7.34 -32.59
N MET A 60 -14.34 -6.53 -33.17
CA MET A 60 -14.34 -6.22 -34.61
C MET A 60 -13.73 -7.32 -35.48
N LYS A 61 -13.00 -8.28 -34.89
CA LYS A 61 -12.29 -9.35 -35.58
C LYS A 61 -13.04 -10.67 -35.42
N ARG A 62 -13.85 -11.04 -36.41
CA ARG A 62 -14.62 -12.28 -36.44
C ARG A 62 -13.82 -13.46 -37.04
N ARG A 63 -14.15 -14.67 -36.54
CA ARG A 63 -14.41 -15.97 -37.22
C ARG A 63 -13.29 -16.99 -37.47
N ASP A 64 -12.02 -16.70 -37.25
CA ASP A 64 -10.94 -17.62 -37.63
C ASP A 64 -10.14 -18.17 -36.42
N ARG A 65 -10.21 -19.50 -36.33
CA ARG A 65 -9.33 -20.47 -35.64
C ARG A 65 -9.17 -20.41 -34.11
N ASN A 66 -9.07 -19.25 -33.45
CA ASN A 66 -8.77 -19.21 -32.00
C ASN A 66 -9.96 -18.98 -31.07
N TRP A 67 -11.17 -18.84 -31.62
CA TRP A 67 -12.41 -18.85 -30.82
C TRP A 67 -12.56 -20.12 -29.97
N GLN A 68 -11.95 -21.24 -30.39
CA GLN A 68 -11.98 -22.49 -29.64
C GLN A 68 -11.15 -22.42 -28.35
N LEU A 69 -10.04 -21.68 -28.35
CA LEU A 69 -9.24 -21.44 -27.14
C LEU A 69 -9.99 -20.55 -26.17
N ASP A 70 -10.57 -19.45 -26.67
CA ASP A 70 -11.43 -18.55 -25.89
C ASP A 70 -12.65 -19.31 -25.33
N ARG A 71 -13.27 -20.18 -26.14
CA ARG A 71 -14.40 -20.99 -25.70
C ARG A 71 -14.01 -21.98 -24.61
N ARG A 72 -12.89 -22.68 -24.80
CA ARG A 72 -12.34 -23.62 -23.82
C ARG A 72 -12.02 -22.90 -22.51
N LEU A 73 -11.46 -21.70 -22.59
CA LEU A 73 -11.20 -20.86 -21.43
C LEU A 73 -12.48 -20.51 -20.68
N THR A 74 -13.51 -20.04 -21.39
CA THR A 74 -14.83 -19.74 -20.82
C THR A 74 -15.40 -20.97 -20.09
N GLU A 75 -15.36 -22.14 -20.72
CA GLU A 75 -15.85 -23.39 -20.12
C GLU A 75 -15.06 -23.77 -18.86
N ILE A 76 -13.73 -23.78 -18.94
CA ILE A 76 -12.86 -24.06 -17.78
C ILE A 76 -13.13 -23.06 -16.65
N PHE A 77 -13.11 -21.76 -16.95
CA PHE A 77 -13.22 -20.74 -15.91
C PHE A 77 -14.60 -20.76 -15.24
N ALA A 78 -15.67 -20.88 -16.02
CA ALA A 78 -17.02 -21.01 -15.48
C ALA A 78 -17.16 -22.26 -14.60
N ASP A 79 -16.63 -23.41 -15.03
CA ASP A 79 -16.70 -24.65 -14.25
C ASP A 79 -15.92 -24.55 -12.93
N LEU A 80 -14.75 -23.90 -12.91
CA LEU A 80 -14.00 -23.65 -11.67
C LEU A 80 -14.81 -22.82 -10.68
N ILE A 81 -15.44 -21.73 -11.15
CA ILE A 81 -16.27 -20.86 -10.31
C ILE A 81 -17.54 -21.59 -9.84
N ILE A 82 -18.19 -22.36 -10.71
CA ILE A 82 -19.37 -23.17 -10.36
C ILE A 82 -19.04 -24.23 -9.32
N ASN A 83 -17.92 -24.93 -9.48
CA ASN A 83 -17.46 -25.95 -8.54
C ASN A 83 -17.15 -25.33 -7.17
N PHE A 84 -16.46 -24.18 -7.15
CA PHE A 84 -16.21 -23.44 -5.93
C PHE A 84 -17.52 -23.00 -5.27
N ALA A 85 -18.48 -22.46 -6.01
CA ALA A 85 -19.78 -22.05 -5.48
C ALA A 85 -20.59 -23.24 -4.91
N LYS A 86 -20.49 -24.42 -5.53
CA LYS A 86 -21.21 -25.63 -5.09
C LYS A 86 -20.56 -26.33 -3.89
N THR A 87 -19.23 -26.37 -3.85
CA THR A 87 -18.50 -27.29 -2.96
C THR A 87 -17.43 -26.62 -2.10
N GLY A 88 -17.08 -25.36 -2.38
CA GLY A 88 -15.93 -24.67 -1.78
C GLY A 88 -14.56 -25.11 -2.33
N ILE A 89 -14.52 -26.04 -3.30
CA ILE A 89 -13.31 -26.53 -3.95
C ILE A 89 -13.46 -26.29 -5.46
N PRO A 90 -12.56 -25.52 -6.12
CA PRO A 90 -12.69 -25.24 -7.55
C PRO A 90 -12.46 -26.47 -8.45
N THR A 91 -11.61 -27.40 -8.01
CA THR A 91 -11.23 -28.62 -8.73
C THR A 91 -11.52 -29.87 -7.89
N PRO A 92 -12.79 -30.20 -7.60
CA PRO A 92 -13.15 -31.43 -6.89
C PRO A 92 -12.79 -32.65 -7.76
N GLU A 93 -12.59 -33.82 -7.15
CA GLU A 93 -12.22 -35.06 -7.88
C GLU A 93 -13.21 -35.41 -9.01
N SER A 94 -14.48 -35.03 -8.88
CA SER A 94 -15.53 -35.25 -9.88
C SER A 94 -15.45 -34.31 -11.10
N SER A 95 -14.60 -33.28 -11.08
CA SER A 95 -14.53 -32.27 -12.15
C SER A 95 -13.84 -32.77 -13.42
N GLY A 96 -12.99 -33.80 -13.31
CA GLY A 96 -12.26 -34.35 -14.46
C GLY A 96 -11.13 -33.45 -14.99
N PHE A 97 -10.78 -32.36 -14.30
CA PHE A 97 -9.64 -31.53 -14.66
C PHE A 97 -8.32 -32.29 -14.47
N ALA A 98 -7.38 -32.08 -15.41
CA ALA A 98 -6.02 -32.64 -15.33
C ALA A 98 -5.09 -31.85 -14.38
N PHE A 99 -5.54 -30.69 -13.90
CA PHE A 99 -4.84 -29.84 -12.94
C PHE A 99 -5.66 -29.71 -11.65
N ASN A 100 -5.01 -29.27 -10.59
CA ASN A 100 -5.64 -29.04 -9.30
C ASN A 100 -5.38 -27.59 -8.86
N TRP A 101 -6.45 -26.82 -8.64
CA TRP A 101 -6.36 -25.48 -8.06
C TRP A 101 -6.27 -25.60 -6.55
N THR A 102 -5.05 -25.56 -6.02
CA THR A 102 -4.81 -25.73 -4.60
C THR A 102 -4.99 -24.43 -3.83
N THR A 103 -5.26 -24.54 -2.52
CA THR A 103 -5.29 -23.39 -1.62
C THR A 103 -3.95 -22.68 -1.59
N MET A 104 -3.99 -21.36 -1.37
CA MET A 104 -2.84 -20.50 -1.25
C MET A 104 -2.08 -20.78 0.05
N ASP A 105 -0.79 -21.03 -0.08
CA ASP A 105 0.22 -20.98 0.97
C ASP A 105 0.71 -19.53 1.12
N VAL A 106 0.71 -19.03 2.35
CA VAL A 106 1.10 -17.65 2.70
C VAL A 106 2.55 -17.35 2.32
N ASP A 107 3.44 -18.33 2.41
CA ASP A 107 4.87 -18.14 2.14
C ASP A 107 5.20 -18.20 0.65
N ARG A 108 4.35 -18.89 -0.14
CA ARG A 108 4.55 -19.08 -1.58
C ARG A 108 3.70 -18.17 -2.44
N LEU A 109 2.56 -17.71 -1.92
CA LEU A 109 1.52 -17.00 -2.67
C LEU A 109 1.20 -17.73 -3.99
N ASN A 110 0.99 -19.05 -3.90
CA ASN A 110 0.63 -19.82 -5.08
C ASN A 110 -0.77 -19.44 -5.58
N TYR A 111 -0.91 -19.41 -6.90
CA TYR A 111 -2.12 -19.01 -7.61
C TYR A 111 -2.28 -19.85 -8.87
N LEU A 112 -3.49 -19.91 -9.40
CA LEU A 112 -3.75 -20.50 -10.71
C LEU A 112 -3.60 -19.42 -11.79
N SER A 113 -2.71 -19.63 -12.76
CA SER A 113 -2.68 -18.84 -13.99
C SER A 113 -3.82 -19.33 -14.89
N ILE A 114 -4.79 -18.45 -15.15
CA ILE A 114 -5.97 -18.76 -15.96
C ILE A 114 -5.67 -18.45 -17.42
N THR A 115 -5.50 -19.52 -18.19
CA THR A 115 -5.31 -19.58 -19.65
C THR A 115 -6.13 -20.76 -20.21
N ASP A 116 -6.05 -21.04 -21.51
CA ASP A 116 -6.65 -22.25 -22.10
C ASP A 116 -6.00 -23.57 -21.62
N SER A 117 -4.90 -23.47 -20.88
CA SER A 117 -4.19 -24.56 -20.20
C SER A 117 -3.74 -24.10 -18.80
N PRO A 118 -4.64 -24.08 -17.79
CA PRO A 118 -4.32 -23.50 -16.49
C PRO A 118 -3.21 -24.25 -15.75
N GLU A 119 -2.33 -23.48 -15.11
CA GLU A 119 -1.20 -24.01 -14.33
C GLU A 119 -1.06 -23.30 -12.99
N MET A 120 -0.59 -24.03 -11.98
CA MET A 120 -0.28 -23.45 -10.68
C MET A 120 1.09 -22.76 -10.72
N GLU A 121 1.10 -21.48 -10.42
CA GLU A 121 2.30 -20.66 -10.33
C GLU A 121 2.49 -20.10 -8.91
N VAL A 122 3.61 -19.42 -8.67
CA VAL A 122 3.99 -18.87 -7.36
C VAL A 122 4.38 -17.41 -7.44
N GLY A 123 3.93 -16.62 -6.47
CA GLY A 123 4.43 -15.26 -6.27
C GLY A 123 4.12 -14.30 -7.41
N PHE A 124 2.87 -14.25 -7.88
CA PHE A 124 2.43 -13.32 -8.95
C PHE A 124 2.93 -11.91 -8.66
N ARG A 125 3.91 -11.41 -9.43
CA ARG A 125 4.49 -10.06 -9.27
C ARG A 125 4.92 -9.71 -7.83
N TRP A 126 5.36 -10.69 -7.04
CA TRP A 126 5.62 -10.59 -5.58
C TRP A 126 6.40 -9.33 -5.14
N GLN A 127 7.32 -8.81 -5.96
CA GLN A 127 8.09 -7.61 -5.68
C GLN A 127 7.19 -6.37 -5.49
N GLY A 128 6.12 -6.25 -6.28
CA GLY A 128 5.14 -5.17 -6.16
C GLY A 128 4.39 -5.23 -4.83
N HIS A 129 4.06 -6.44 -4.37
CA HIS A 129 3.40 -6.66 -3.09
C HIS A 129 4.30 -6.27 -1.92
N VAL A 130 5.56 -6.72 -1.93
CA VAL A 130 6.53 -6.36 -0.88
C VAL A 130 6.73 -4.85 -0.84
N PHE A 131 6.90 -4.22 -2.01
CA PHE A 131 7.07 -2.78 -2.09
C PHE A 131 5.87 -2.02 -1.51
N TRP A 132 4.64 -2.29 -1.97
CA TRP A 132 3.48 -1.52 -1.57
C TRP A 132 2.91 -1.89 -0.19
N ASN A 133 2.94 -3.17 0.19
CA ASN A 133 2.39 -3.60 1.48
C ASN A 133 3.35 -3.42 2.65
N TRP A 134 4.67 -3.47 2.40
CA TRP A 134 5.67 -3.38 3.45
C TRP A 134 6.51 -2.12 3.30
N TYR A 135 7.31 -2.00 2.23
CA TYR A 135 8.33 -0.95 2.13
C TYR A 135 7.75 0.48 2.12
N ALA A 136 6.76 0.75 1.27
CA ALA A 136 6.15 2.07 1.13
C ALA A 136 5.52 2.57 2.44
N ARG A 137 4.95 1.67 3.25
CA ARG A 137 4.41 2.01 4.57
C ARG A 137 5.50 2.36 5.58
N HIS A 138 6.65 1.70 5.51
CA HIS A 138 7.77 2.03 6.38
C HIS A 138 8.37 3.40 6.03
N LEU A 139 8.45 3.74 4.73
CA LEU A 139 8.87 5.07 4.31
C LEU A 139 7.95 6.16 4.86
N ASP A 140 6.64 6.00 4.68
CA ASP A 140 5.64 6.96 5.17
C ASP A 140 5.70 7.14 6.70
N ALA A 141 5.88 6.03 7.45
CA ALA A 141 6.04 6.08 8.90
C ALA A 141 7.31 6.83 9.34
N VAL A 142 8.43 6.65 8.63
CA VAL A 142 9.68 7.38 8.90
C VAL A 142 9.52 8.87 8.61
N ASP A 143 8.89 9.23 7.49
CA ASP A 143 8.70 10.63 7.10
C ASP A 143 7.78 11.38 8.07
N VAL A 144 6.65 10.78 8.46
CA VAL A 144 5.73 11.36 9.45
C VAL A 144 6.42 11.52 10.82
N GLY A 145 7.18 10.50 11.25
CA GLY A 145 7.94 10.58 12.51
C GLY A 145 8.99 11.69 12.50
N ASN A 146 9.69 11.87 11.39
CA ASN A 146 10.67 12.95 11.22
C ASN A 146 10.01 14.33 11.26
N LEU A 147 8.86 14.51 10.60
CA LEU A 147 8.10 15.77 10.64
C LEU A 147 7.66 16.15 12.06
N GLN A 148 7.14 15.18 12.83
CA GLN A 148 6.75 15.41 14.22
C GLN A 148 7.95 15.81 15.08
N ARG A 149 9.10 15.16 14.89
CA ARG A 149 10.33 15.48 15.61
C ARG A 149 10.85 16.87 15.27
N ILE A 150 10.83 17.26 13.99
CA ILE A 150 11.21 18.61 13.56
C ILE A 150 10.31 19.66 14.21
N ALA A 151 8.99 19.46 14.19
CA ALA A 151 8.04 20.37 14.82
C ALA A 151 8.25 20.49 16.35
N GLN A 152 8.58 19.38 17.02
CA GLN A 152 8.90 19.40 18.45
C GLN A 152 10.19 20.17 18.74
N LEU A 153 11.24 19.97 17.94
CA LEU A 153 12.51 20.69 18.08
C LEU A 153 12.34 22.19 17.82
N ASP A 154 11.55 22.57 16.82
CA ASP A 154 11.26 23.97 16.50
C ASP A 154 10.55 24.68 17.66
N LYS A 155 9.56 24.00 18.26
CA LYS A 155 8.89 24.50 19.47
C LYS A 155 9.86 24.69 20.64
N GLN A 156 10.70 23.68 20.93
CA GLN A 156 11.68 23.76 22.01
C GLN A 156 12.67 24.91 21.76
N LEU A 157 13.14 25.09 20.52
CA LEU A 157 14.01 26.20 20.17
C LEU A 157 13.35 27.55 20.45
N GLY A 158 12.06 27.71 20.09
CA GLY A 158 11.27 28.89 20.42
C GLY A 158 11.17 29.15 21.93
N ASP A 159 10.91 28.11 22.72
CA ASP A 159 10.84 28.20 24.19
C ASP A 159 12.19 28.63 24.78
N TYR A 160 13.30 28.07 24.30
CA TYR A 160 14.66 28.46 24.73
C TYR A 160 15.01 29.88 24.33
N GLN A 161 14.66 30.31 23.11
CA GLN A 161 14.85 31.68 22.67
C GLN A 161 14.07 32.65 23.56
N LEU A 162 12.79 32.40 23.81
CA LEU A 162 11.96 33.22 24.70
C LEU A 162 12.58 33.32 26.09
N ALA A 163 12.96 32.20 26.70
CA ALA A 163 13.59 32.19 28.01
C ALA A 163 14.89 33.00 28.05
N THR A 164 15.71 32.89 26.99
CA THR A 164 16.96 33.64 26.85
C THR A 164 16.71 35.14 26.74
N TRP A 165 15.73 35.55 25.93
CA TRP A 165 15.32 36.96 25.82
C TRP A 165 14.82 37.50 27.16
N MET A 166 13.96 36.75 27.88
CA MET A 166 13.48 37.16 29.20
C MET A 166 14.62 37.30 30.22
N LEU A 167 15.54 36.34 30.27
CA LEU A 167 16.72 36.40 31.13
C LEU A 167 17.60 37.61 30.81
N LEU A 168 17.85 37.90 29.53
CA LEU A 168 18.58 39.08 29.09
C LEU A 168 17.89 40.37 29.53
N PHE A 169 16.58 40.49 29.32
CA PHE A 169 15.81 41.66 29.76
C PHE A 169 15.85 41.84 31.27
N CYS A 170 15.68 40.75 32.04
CA CYS A 170 15.80 40.80 33.50
C CYS A 170 17.20 41.21 33.94
N ALA A 171 18.26 40.63 33.37
CA ALA A 171 19.64 40.96 33.70
C ALA A 171 19.96 42.44 33.41
N LEU A 172 19.55 42.95 32.24
CA LEU A 172 19.70 44.36 31.88
C LEU A 172 18.95 45.29 32.83
N PHE A 173 17.73 44.91 33.24
CA PHE A 173 16.93 45.68 34.19
C PHE A 173 17.61 45.76 35.57
N PHE A 174 18.07 44.64 36.12
CA PHE A 174 18.79 44.63 37.40
C PHE A 174 20.13 45.36 37.32
N PHE A 175 20.84 45.26 36.20
CA PHE A 175 22.07 46.01 35.96
C PHE A 175 21.81 47.52 35.97
N ALA A 176 20.74 47.99 35.33
CA ALA A 176 20.36 49.41 35.35
C ALA A 176 20.02 49.90 36.77
N ILE A 177 19.32 49.10 37.58
CA ILE A 177 19.04 49.40 38.99
C ILE A 177 20.34 49.51 39.79
N LEU A 178 21.25 48.54 39.64
CA LEU A 178 22.54 48.54 40.35
C LEU A 178 23.38 49.77 40.01
N VAL A 179 23.45 50.15 38.73
CA VAL A 179 24.13 51.37 38.28
C VAL A 179 23.45 52.61 38.88
N GLY A 180 22.11 52.66 38.85
CA GLY A 180 21.34 53.77 39.45
C GLY A 180 21.57 53.92 40.96
N LEU A 181 21.58 52.81 41.70
CA LEU A 181 21.88 52.79 43.14
C LEU A 181 23.33 53.21 43.41
N ALA A 182 24.30 52.71 42.64
CA ALA A 182 25.69 53.11 42.77
C ALA A 182 25.86 54.63 42.58
N CYS A 183 25.28 55.19 41.50
CA CYS A 183 25.28 56.63 41.25
C CYS A 183 24.58 57.44 42.36
N TYR A 184 23.50 56.92 42.94
CA TYR A 184 22.81 57.56 44.06
C TYR A 184 23.67 57.58 45.33
N CYS A 185 24.28 56.45 45.69
CA CYS A 185 25.16 56.36 46.85
C CYS A 185 26.37 57.30 46.73
N THR A 186 27.04 57.33 45.57
CA THR A 186 28.19 58.23 45.37
C THR A 186 27.82 59.70 45.37
N ARG A 187 26.58 60.05 44.97
CA ARG A 187 26.10 61.44 45.02
C ARG A 187 25.70 61.85 46.43
N LYS A 188 25.08 60.95 47.20
CA LYS A 188 24.69 61.22 48.58
C LYS A 188 25.91 61.48 49.48
N GLU A 189 26.98 60.71 49.32
CA GLU A 189 28.23 60.96 50.06
C GLU A 189 28.83 62.35 49.77
N ALA A 190 28.67 62.86 48.54
CA ALA A 190 29.13 64.21 48.20
C ALA A 190 28.26 65.33 48.81
N ASP A 191 26.96 65.12 48.97
CA ASP A 191 26.05 66.11 49.58
C ASP A 191 26.16 66.13 51.14
N ASP A 192 26.59 65.02 51.77
CA ASP A 192 26.77 64.91 53.23
C ASP A 192 28.13 65.45 53.73
N GLU A 193 29.13 65.66 52.86
CA GLU A 193 30.44 66.26 53.21
C GLU A 193 30.44 67.81 53.28
N ASP A 194 29.40 68.48 52.77
CA ASP A 194 29.29 69.94 52.66
C ASP A 194 28.48 70.62 53.81
N LEU A 195 28.26 69.94 54.95
CA LEU A 195 27.52 70.46 56.12
C LEU A 195 28.39 70.67 57.38
#